data_AF-A0A7Y9SJ27-F1
#
_entry.id   AF-A0A7Y9SJ27-F1
#
_cell.length_a   1.000
_cell.length_b   1.000
_cell.length_c   1.000
_cell.angle_alpha   90.00
_cell.angle_beta   90.00
_cell.angle_gamma   90.00
#
_symmetry.space_group_name_H-M   'P 1'
#
loop_
_entity.id
_entity.type
_entity.pdbx_description
1 polymer ?
#
loop_
_entity_poly.entity_id
_entity_poly.type
_entity_poly.pdbx_seq_one_letter_code
_entity_poly.pdbx_strand_id
1 'polypeptide(L)'
;MKSTAGCLFSRAGFRASSSAIREWSVRRTWRDEDRGTAFVAHTAEDVDRYLTLHFAKEVRAERGLRPVSHGIEMRTDGTAKPPSGFELSGNLDDGFVFSDAASGRNWRFASDIEAARFGRYVDVPAADLRASIG
;
A
#
# COMPACT_ATOMS: atom_id res chain seq x y z
N MET A 1 -47.61 23.47 -33.60
CA MET A 1 -46.27 23.71 -34.19
C MET A 1 -45.24 23.59 -33.08
N LYS A 2 -44.17 22.82 -33.36
CA LYS A 2 -43.05 22.56 -32.44
C LYS A 2 -42.16 23.80 -32.28
N SER A 3 -41.30 23.73 -31.25
CA SER A 3 -39.97 24.38 -31.16
C SER A 3 -39.91 25.71 -30.41
N THR A 4 -38.92 26.05 -29.59
CA THR A 4 -37.88 25.38 -28.79
C THR A 4 -37.33 26.53 -27.94
N ALA A 5 -37.34 26.43 -26.61
CA ALA A 5 -36.65 27.41 -25.77
C ALA A 5 -35.15 27.19 -25.91
N GLY A 6 -34.47 28.12 -26.59
CA GLY A 6 -33.02 28.19 -26.63
C GLY A 6 -32.50 28.74 -25.31
N CYS A 7 -31.85 27.88 -24.52
CA CYS A 7 -31.00 28.32 -23.43
C CYS A 7 -29.55 28.22 -23.89
N LEU A 8 -28.93 29.38 -24.09
CA LEU A 8 -27.51 29.57 -24.35
C LEU A 8 -26.72 29.17 -23.10
N PHE A 9 -25.96 28.07 -23.17
CA PHE A 9 -24.81 27.87 -22.30
C PHE A 9 -23.56 27.70 -23.17
N SER A 10 -22.70 28.70 -23.06
CA SER A 10 -21.42 28.80 -23.73
C SER A 10 -20.44 27.76 -23.21
N ARG A 11 -19.65 27.20 -24.13
CA ARG A 11 -18.52 26.30 -23.90
C ARG A 11 -17.47 26.96 -23.01
N ALA A 12 -17.10 26.30 -21.92
CA ALA A 12 -15.73 26.32 -21.43
C ALA A 12 -15.29 24.86 -21.26
N GLY A 13 -14.20 24.51 -21.95
CA GLY A 13 -13.76 23.14 -22.16
C GLY A 13 -13.41 22.41 -20.87
N PHE A 14 -14.13 21.32 -20.61
CA PHE A 14 -13.67 20.30 -19.69
C PHE A 14 -12.62 19.46 -20.43
N ARG A 15 -11.35 19.83 -20.28
CA ARG A 15 -10.23 18.97 -20.64
C ARG A 15 -10.24 17.85 -19.60
N ALA A 16 -10.72 16.66 -19.98
CA ALA A 16 -10.47 15.46 -19.19
C ALA A 16 -8.94 15.27 -19.13
N SER A 17 -8.34 15.65 -18.01
CA SER A 17 -6.95 15.31 -17.70
C SER A 17 -6.93 13.84 -17.29
N SER A 18 -6.80 12.96 -18.27
CA SER A 18 -6.36 11.57 -18.09
C SER A 18 -4.90 11.63 -17.58
N SER A 19 -4.53 11.24 -16.36
CA SER A 19 -4.99 10.14 -15.52
C SER A 19 -5.02 10.53 -14.03
N ALA A 20 -6.19 10.47 -13.38
CA ALA A 20 -6.20 10.29 -11.93
C ALA A 20 -5.82 8.83 -11.67
N ILE A 21 -4.55 8.57 -11.36
CA ILE A 21 -4.13 7.26 -10.85
C ILE A 21 -4.96 7.03 -9.59
N ARG A 22 -5.83 6.01 -9.60
CA ARG A 22 -6.61 5.65 -8.42
C ARG A 22 -5.66 5.03 -7.41
N GLU A 23 -5.22 5.83 -6.45
CA GLU A 23 -4.47 5.34 -5.30
C GLU A 23 -5.43 4.81 -4.23
N TRP A 24 -5.05 3.71 -3.60
CA TRP A 24 -5.71 3.12 -2.45
C TRP A 24 -4.87 3.41 -1.21
N SER A 25 -5.52 3.75 -0.10
CA SER A 25 -4.83 3.99 1.17
C SER A 25 -5.46 3.22 2.32
N VAL A 26 -4.61 2.75 3.23
CA VAL A 26 -5.00 2.16 4.51
C VAL A 26 -4.69 3.18 5.59
N ARG A 27 -5.72 3.62 6.30
CA ARG A 27 -5.60 4.55 7.43
C ARG A 27 -5.74 3.81 8.74
N ARG A 28 -4.99 4.23 9.75
CA ARG A 28 -5.10 3.72 11.11
C ARG A 28 -5.94 4.68 11.92
N THR A 29 -6.88 4.14 12.70
CA THR A 29 -7.63 4.90 13.69
C THR A 29 -7.53 4.21 15.04
N TRP A 30 -7.61 4.98 16.12
CA TRP A 30 -7.68 4.45 17.48
C TRP A 30 -8.78 5.19 18.23
N ARG A 31 -9.84 4.50 18.65
CA ARG A 31 -10.99 5.10 19.35
C ARG A 31 -11.48 6.39 18.66
N ASP A 32 -11.76 6.27 17.36
CA ASP A 32 -12.22 7.36 16.48
C ASP A 32 -11.20 8.49 16.20
N GLU A 33 -10.00 8.43 16.78
CA GLU A 33 -8.91 9.36 16.43
C GLU A 33 -8.13 8.86 15.21
N ASP A 34 -7.93 9.75 14.23
CA ASP A 34 -7.07 9.49 13.08
C ASP A 34 -5.60 9.39 13.50
N ARG A 35 -4.95 8.29 13.14
CA ARG A 35 -3.52 8.02 13.38
C ARG A 35 -2.70 8.08 12.09
N GLY A 36 -3.31 8.60 11.02
CA GLY A 36 -2.65 8.81 9.74
C GLY A 36 -2.70 7.59 8.83
N THR A 37 -2.00 7.72 7.71
CA THR A 37 -1.94 6.71 6.66
C THR A 37 -0.83 5.71 6.96
N ALA A 38 -1.18 4.43 7.05
CA ALA A 38 -0.21 3.37 7.26
C ALA A 38 0.40 2.85 5.95
N PHE A 39 -0.40 2.80 4.89
CA PHE A 39 -0.01 2.24 3.61
C PHE A 39 -0.74 2.90 2.44
N VAL A 40 -0.04 3.10 1.32
CA VAL A 40 -0.61 3.56 0.04
C VAL A 40 -0.12 2.66 -1.09
N ALA A 41 -1.03 2.28 -1.99
CA ALA A 41 -0.74 1.46 -3.16
C ALA A 41 -1.58 1.87 -4.39
N HIS A 42 -1.17 1.41 -5.56
CA HIS A 42 -1.87 1.68 -6.83
C HIS A 42 -2.93 0.62 -7.18
N THR A 43 -2.93 -0.51 -6.47
CA THR A 43 -3.84 -1.63 -6.74
C THR A 43 -4.53 -2.10 -5.45
N ALA A 44 -5.76 -2.59 -5.58
CA ALA A 44 -6.47 -3.22 -4.46
C ALA A 44 -5.81 -4.53 -4.01
N GLU A 45 -5.12 -5.24 -4.91
CA GLU A 45 -4.40 -6.47 -4.59
C GLU A 45 -3.23 -6.21 -3.63
N ASP A 46 -2.51 -5.09 -3.81
CA ASP A 46 -1.43 -4.71 -2.89
C ASP A 46 -1.95 -4.34 -1.50
N VAL A 47 -3.11 -3.68 -1.43
CA VAL A 47 -3.79 -3.40 -0.15
C VAL A 47 -4.16 -4.70 0.55
N ASP A 48 -4.72 -5.64 -0.19
CA ASP A 48 -5.11 -6.95 0.32
C ASP A 48 -3.90 -7.74 0.85
N ARG A 49 -2.80 -7.75 0.09
CA ARG A 49 -1.51 -8.31 0.49
C ARG A 49 -0.97 -7.66 1.76
N TYR A 50 -1.00 -6.33 1.83
CA TYR A 50 -0.57 -5.58 3.02
C TYR A 50 -1.38 -5.97 4.27
N LEU A 51 -2.73 -5.96 4.17
CA LEU A 51 -3.61 -6.32 5.29
C LEU A 51 -3.41 -7.78 5.73
N THR A 52 -3.28 -8.69 4.75
CA THR A 52 -3.01 -10.11 5.00
C THR A 52 -1.73 -10.29 5.81
N LEU A 53 -0.64 -9.63 5.44
CA LEU A 53 0.64 -9.69 6.15
C LEU A 53 0.61 -8.99 7.51
N HIS A 54 -0.15 -7.90 7.63
CA HIS A 54 -0.28 -7.13 8.87
C HIS A 54 -0.95 -7.98 9.97
N PHE A 55 -2.03 -8.69 9.65
CA PHE A 55 -2.79 -9.51 10.60
C PHE A 55 -2.33 -10.98 10.68
N ALA A 56 -1.39 -11.41 9.82
CA ALA A 56 -0.94 -12.81 9.74
C ALA A 56 -0.53 -13.40 11.10
N LYS A 57 0.14 -12.62 11.96
CA LYS A 57 0.59 -13.08 13.28
C LYS A 57 -0.60 -13.42 14.18
N GLU A 58 -1.62 -12.57 14.19
CA GLU A 58 -2.80 -12.69 15.06
C GLU A 58 -3.66 -13.87 14.59
N VAL A 59 -3.94 -13.95 13.29
CA VAL A 59 -4.69 -15.07 12.69
C VAL A 59 -4.02 -16.42 12.99
N ARG A 60 -2.68 -16.49 12.92
CA ARG A 60 -1.94 -17.71 13.27
C ARG A 60 -2.05 -18.06 14.74
N ALA A 61 -1.94 -17.05 15.61
CA ALA A 61 -2.03 -17.25 17.06
C ALA A 61 -3.41 -17.79 17.45
N GLU A 62 -4.50 -17.26 16.87
CA GLU A 62 -5.87 -17.75 17.07
C GLU A 62 -6.04 -19.22 16.67
N ARG A 63 -5.28 -19.68 15.68
CA ARG A 63 -5.28 -21.06 15.20
C ARG A 63 -4.28 -21.96 15.93
N GLY A 64 -3.63 -21.47 16.98
CA GLY A 64 -2.60 -22.22 17.73
C GLY A 64 -1.32 -22.47 16.94
N LEU A 65 -1.11 -21.77 15.83
CA LEU A 65 0.07 -21.90 15.00
C LEU A 65 1.19 -20.99 15.50
N ARG A 66 2.44 -21.49 15.39
CA ARG A 66 3.61 -20.68 15.74
C ARG A 66 3.74 -19.48 14.78
N PRO A 67 4.16 -18.30 15.30
CA PRO A 67 4.47 -17.16 14.44
C PRO A 67 5.57 -17.51 13.44
N VAL A 68 5.38 -17.07 12.19
CA VAL A 68 6.46 -17.08 11.20
C VAL A 68 7.24 -15.79 11.40
N SER A 69 8.46 -15.88 11.93
CA SER A 69 9.35 -14.74 12.08
C SER A 69 10.45 -14.80 11.04
N HIS A 70 10.54 -13.75 10.25
CA HIS A 70 11.66 -13.51 9.36
C HIS A 70 12.43 -12.32 9.90
N GLY A 71 13.71 -12.51 10.20
CA GLY A 71 14.59 -11.41 10.61
C GLY A 71 14.65 -10.35 9.52
N ILE A 72 14.52 -9.08 9.89
CA ILE A 72 14.76 -7.93 9.01
C ILE A 72 16.20 -7.50 9.22
N GLU A 73 16.97 -7.43 8.13
CA GLU A 73 18.32 -6.88 8.16
C GLU A 73 18.22 -5.36 8.25
N MET A 74 19.06 -4.73 9.07
CA MET A 74 19.09 -3.28 9.23
C MET A 74 20.32 -2.71 8.52
N ARG A 75 20.18 -1.53 7.90
CA ARG A 75 21.28 -0.74 7.38
C ARG A 75 22.04 -0.06 8.53
N THR A 76 23.22 0.48 8.23
CA THR A 76 24.06 1.22 9.19
C THR A 76 23.43 2.49 9.72
N ASP A 77 22.51 3.09 8.95
CA ASP A 77 21.74 4.27 9.35
C ASP A 77 20.54 3.95 10.26
N GLY A 78 20.33 2.68 10.60
CA GLY A 78 19.23 2.24 11.45
C GLY A 78 17.91 2.00 10.72
N THR A 79 17.85 2.17 9.40
CA THR A 79 16.65 1.84 8.59
C THR A 79 16.65 0.38 8.15
N ALA A 80 15.48 -0.19 7.91
CA ALA A 80 15.36 -1.55 7.37
C ALA A 80 16.00 -1.65 5.98
N LYS A 81 16.78 -2.70 5.75
CA LYS A 81 17.35 -3.00 4.44
C LYS A 81 16.27 -3.64 3.56
N PRO A 82 15.99 -3.07 2.38
CA PRO A 82 15.04 -3.66 1.44
C PRO A 82 15.59 -4.97 0.84
N PRO A 83 14.73 -5.90 0.42
CA PRO A 83 15.14 -7.06 -0.38
C PRO A 83 15.88 -6.63 -1.66
N SER A 84 16.68 -7.53 -2.23
CA SER A 84 17.39 -7.28 -3.49
C SER A 84 16.41 -6.88 -4.61
N GLY A 85 16.77 -5.85 -5.39
CA GLY A 85 15.92 -5.31 -6.47
C GLY A 85 14.92 -4.23 -6.01
N PHE A 86 14.86 -3.95 -4.71
CA PHE A 86 14.01 -2.91 -4.16
C PHE A 86 14.82 -1.77 -3.55
N GLU A 87 14.24 -0.58 -3.61
CA GLU A 87 14.77 0.62 -2.98
C GLU A 87 13.83 1.09 -1.88
N LEU A 88 14.42 1.62 -0.81
CA LEU A 88 13.69 2.21 0.30
C LEU A 88 14.30 3.58 0.58
N SER A 89 13.45 4.60 0.50
CA SER A 89 13.78 6.01 0.75
C SER A 89 12.75 6.64 1.70
N GLY A 90 13.09 7.77 2.30
CA GLY A 90 12.23 8.47 3.26
C GLY A 90 12.72 8.35 4.70
N ASN A 91 11.86 8.75 5.64
CA ASN A 91 12.18 8.83 7.07
C ASN A 91 10.92 8.58 7.91
N LEU A 92 11.06 8.54 9.24
CA LEU A 92 9.94 8.26 10.15
C LEU A 92 8.88 9.38 10.21
N ASP A 93 9.26 10.62 9.92
CA ASP A 93 8.36 11.78 10.02
C ASP A 93 7.46 11.90 8.78
N ASP A 94 8.02 11.66 7.59
CA ASP A 94 7.33 11.78 6.29
C ASP A 94 6.80 10.44 5.74
N GLY A 95 7.20 9.34 6.39
CA GLY A 95 7.03 7.98 5.91
C GLY A 95 8.07 7.57 4.86
N PHE A 96 7.92 6.34 4.41
CA PHE A 96 8.86 5.68 3.51
C PHE A 96 8.23 5.39 2.16
N VAL A 97 9.00 5.60 1.09
CA VAL A 97 8.68 5.16 -0.25
C VAL A 97 9.50 3.91 -0.55
N PHE A 98 8.78 2.83 -0.84
CA PHE A 98 9.35 1.55 -1.23
C PHE A 98 9.11 1.35 -2.73
N SER A 99 10.17 1.08 -3.48
CA SER A 99 10.13 1.04 -4.95
C SER A 99 10.70 -0.28 -5.47
N ASP A 100 10.02 -0.86 -6.44
CA ASP A 100 10.48 -1.99 -7.23
C ASP A 100 11.20 -1.46 -8.48
N ALA A 101 12.53 -1.63 -8.54
CA ALA A 101 13.33 -1.09 -9.63
C ALA A 101 13.02 -1.76 -10.98
N ALA A 102 12.52 -3.00 -10.97
CA ALA A 102 12.25 -3.76 -12.19
C ALA A 102 10.89 -3.38 -12.80
N SER A 103 9.85 -3.27 -11.99
CA SER A 103 8.50 -2.95 -12.47
C SER A 103 8.16 -1.46 -12.46
N GLY A 104 8.95 -0.64 -11.77
CA GLY A 104 8.65 0.78 -11.54
C GLY A 104 7.48 1.01 -10.59
N ARG A 105 6.94 -0.04 -9.96
CA ARG A 105 5.90 0.08 -8.93
C ARG A 105 6.49 0.72 -7.67
N ASN A 106 5.67 1.51 -6.99
CA ASN A 106 6.01 2.07 -5.70
C ASN A 106 4.83 1.99 -4.74
N TRP A 107 5.18 2.02 -3.45
CA TRP A 107 4.25 1.99 -2.33
C TRP A 107 4.74 2.97 -1.27
N ARG A 108 3.82 3.50 -0.47
CA ARG A 108 4.18 4.32 0.70
C ARG A 108 3.83 3.59 1.97
N PHE A 109 4.71 3.64 2.96
CA PHE A 109 4.55 3.02 4.26
C PHE A 109 4.84 4.02 5.38
N ALA A 110 4.14 3.90 6.51
CA ALA A 110 4.53 4.60 7.73
C ALA A 110 5.76 3.98 8.42
N SER A 111 6.15 2.76 8.03
CA SER A 111 7.25 2.00 8.64
C SER A 111 8.14 1.36 7.59
N ASP A 112 9.45 1.54 7.75
CA ASP A 112 10.51 0.88 7.00
C ASP A 112 10.50 -0.65 7.18
N ILE A 113 10.26 -1.13 8.40
CA ILE A 113 10.15 -2.56 8.72
C ILE A 113 8.96 -3.18 7.97
N GLU A 114 7.81 -2.50 7.92
CA GLU A 114 6.65 -2.97 7.17
C GLU A 114 6.94 -2.99 5.67
N ALA A 115 7.62 -1.97 5.13
CA ALA A 115 8.06 -1.93 3.74
C ALA A 115 9.00 -3.09 3.39
N ALA A 116 10.05 -3.31 4.19
CA ALA A 116 11.00 -4.39 3.98
C ALA A 116 10.35 -5.80 4.10
N ARG A 117 9.37 -5.95 5.00
CA ARG A 117 8.57 -7.18 5.09
C ARG A 117 7.71 -7.36 3.84
N PHE A 118 7.03 -6.32 3.39
CA PHE A 118 6.15 -6.37 2.23
C PHE A 118 6.91 -6.78 0.96
N GLY A 119 8.13 -6.25 0.75
CA GLY A 119 8.98 -6.61 -0.39
C GLY A 119 9.29 -8.10 -0.54
N ARG A 120 9.23 -8.89 0.54
CA ARG A 120 9.43 -10.36 0.45
C ARG A 120 8.26 -11.10 -0.19
N TYR A 121 7.09 -10.48 -0.19
CA TYR A 121 5.83 -11.11 -0.54
C TYR A 121 5.09 -10.37 -1.66
N VAL A 122 5.63 -9.25 -2.14
CA VAL A 122 4.97 -8.36 -3.11
C VAL A 122 4.59 -9.07 -4.40
N ASP A 123 5.36 -10.07 -4.81
CA ASP A 123 5.09 -10.88 -6.01
C ASP A 123 4.36 -12.20 -5.70
N VAL A 124 4.07 -12.48 -4.42
CA VAL A 124 3.26 -13.64 -4.03
C VAL A 124 1.79 -13.24 -4.12
N PRO A 125 0.94 -13.97 -4.89
CA PRO A 125 -0.49 -13.68 -4.97
C PRO A 125 -1.16 -13.61 -3.59
N ALA A 126 -2.06 -12.65 -3.39
CA ALA A 126 -2.70 -12.46 -2.08
C ALA A 126 -3.52 -13.69 -1.63
N ALA A 127 -4.05 -14.47 -2.57
CA ALA A 127 -4.73 -15.73 -2.27
C ALA A 127 -3.77 -16.77 -1.65
N ASP A 128 -2.56 -16.90 -2.21
CA ASP A 128 -1.56 -17.85 -1.72
C ASP A 128 -1.03 -17.45 -0.34
N LEU A 129 -0.88 -16.13 -0.10
CA LEU A 129 -0.52 -15.62 1.22
C LEU A 129 -1.58 -15.97 2.26
N ARG A 130 -2.87 -15.77 1.97
CA ARG A 130 -3.95 -16.15 2.88
C ARG A 130 -3.94 -17.64 3.18
N ALA A 131 -3.73 -18.49 2.18
CA ALA A 131 -3.61 -19.93 2.36
C ALA A 131 -2.41 -20.31 3.24
N SER A 132 -1.28 -19.59 3.11
CA SER A 132 -0.04 -19.87 3.86
C SER A 132 -0.11 -19.51 5.35
N ILE A 133 -0.99 -18.57 5.72
CA ILE A 133 -1.21 -18.16 7.12
C ILE A 133 -1.93 -19.28 7.89
N GLY A 134 -2.46 -20.27 7.17
CA GLY A 134 -3.87 -20.63 7.22
C GLY A 134 -4.31 -21.67 8.20
#